data_AF-A0A2V6CXD2-F1
#
_entry.id   AF-A0A2V6CXD2-F1
#
_cell.length_a   1.000
_cell.length_b   1.000
_cell.length_c   1.000
_cell.angle_alpha   90.00
_cell.angle_beta   90.00
_cell.angle_gamma   90.00
#
_symmetry.space_group_name_H-M   'P 1'
#
loop_
_entity.id
_entity.type
_entity.pdbx_description
1 polymer ?
#
loop_
_entity_poly.entity_id
_entity_poly.type
_entity_poly.pdbx_seq_one_letter_code
_entity_poly.pdbx_strand_id
1 'polypeptide(L)'
;MYLSRFLFVLVPICVLTGCVDITGRSAARLEPIHEKSRFVREGHVYCILGWLGIWSRGMDVIAQRIDAELGVQATSLANQEWQKLASFVRTEHEAGRWSGPLILVGHSIGADDQVRVAKRLNQENVPVDLLILIDPTVPPVIPPNVRHCVNIFKSHPGLDTIPAFRGIKVRAADPARTLVENTNLRRTKVEFDTRVINHFNIAKSKGVQDMVLAEIAQACPRKKR
;
A
#
# COMPACT_ATOMS: atom_id res chain seq x y z
N MET A 1 -51.27 42.55 -9.27
CA MET A 1 -49.81 42.46 -9.49
C MET A 1 -49.28 41.25 -8.71
N TYR A 2 -48.81 40.26 -9.47
CA TYR A 2 -47.95 39.10 -9.17
C TYR A 2 -48.14 38.26 -7.90
N LEU A 3 -48.85 37.15 -8.11
CA LEU A 3 -48.83 35.93 -7.30
C LEU A 3 -47.57 35.11 -7.68
N SER A 4 -46.57 35.05 -6.80
CA SER A 4 -45.32 34.32 -7.08
C SER A 4 -45.49 32.83 -6.80
N ARG A 5 -45.43 32.01 -7.86
CA ARG A 5 -45.47 30.54 -7.82
C ARG A 5 -44.09 30.04 -7.37
N PHE A 6 -43.99 29.50 -6.16
CA PHE A 6 -42.82 28.70 -5.76
C PHE A 6 -42.87 27.35 -6.50
N LEU A 7 -42.11 27.25 -7.58
CA LEU A 7 -41.85 26.00 -8.29
C LEU A 7 -40.80 25.22 -7.47
N PHE A 8 -41.24 24.22 -6.70
CA PHE A 8 -40.33 23.24 -6.11
C PHE A 8 -39.73 22.39 -7.24
N VAL A 9 -38.53 22.73 -7.68
CA VAL A 9 -37.71 21.85 -8.53
C VAL A 9 -37.18 20.75 -7.63
N LEU A 10 -37.86 19.60 -7.64
CA LEU A 10 -37.33 18.33 -7.15
C LEU A 10 -36.14 17.97 -8.03
N VAL A 11 -34.92 18.27 -7.57
CA VAL A 11 -33.70 17.74 -8.18
C VAL A 11 -33.70 16.23 -7.92
N PRO A 12 -33.77 15.38 -8.94
CA PRO A 12 -33.64 13.96 -8.73
C PRO A 12 -32.21 13.71 -8.26
N ILE A 13 -32.06 13.30 -7.00
CA ILE A 13 -30.83 12.70 -6.49
C ILE A 13 -30.71 11.36 -7.21
N CYS A 14 -30.09 11.37 -8.39
CA CYS A 14 -29.61 10.16 -9.02
C CYS A 14 -28.64 9.51 -8.03
N VAL A 15 -29.08 8.42 -7.41
CA VAL A 15 -28.22 7.53 -6.63
C VAL A 15 -27.31 6.83 -7.64
N LEU A 16 -26.21 7.50 -7.99
CA LEU A 16 -25.10 6.88 -8.69
C LEU A 16 -24.48 5.88 -7.72
N THR A 17 -24.75 4.60 -7.92
CA THR A 17 -24.11 3.47 -7.23
C THR A 17 -22.66 3.25 -7.66
N GLY A 18 -22.08 4.18 -8.41
CA GLY A 18 -20.65 4.25 -8.68
C GLY A 18 -19.95 5.09 -7.63
N CYS A 19 -19.12 4.47 -6.79
CA CYS A 19 -18.21 5.18 -5.90
C CYS A 19 -17.21 5.98 -6.76
N VAL A 20 -17.50 7.26 -6.97
CA VAL A 20 -16.56 8.20 -7.56
C VAL A 20 -15.55 8.54 -6.46
N ASP A 21 -14.32 8.03 -6.61
CA ASP A 21 -13.18 8.58 -5.90
C ASP A 21 -13.06 10.05 -6.34
N ILE A 22 -13.13 10.99 -5.39
CA ILE A 22 -13.10 12.44 -5.62
C ILE A 22 -11.79 12.88 -6.33
N THR A 23 -10.82 11.97 -6.49
CA THR A 23 -9.55 12.19 -7.18
C THR A 23 -9.56 11.93 -8.68
N GLY A 24 -10.64 11.38 -9.28
CA GLY A 24 -10.78 11.22 -10.73
C GLY A 24 -10.01 10.04 -11.35
N ARG A 25 -9.39 9.17 -10.54
CA ARG A 25 -8.96 7.82 -10.95
C ARG A 25 -9.78 6.80 -10.16
N SER A 26 -10.53 5.95 -10.83
CA SER A 26 -11.01 4.72 -10.20
C SER A 26 -9.79 3.87 -9.87
N ALA A 27 -9.60 3.50 -8.61
CA ALA A 27 -8.58 2.54 -8.25
C ALA A 27 -8.63 1.30 -9.14
N ALA A 28 -7.47 0.68 -9.38
CA ALA A 28 -7.45 -0.55 -10.13
C ALA A 28 -8.35 -1.56 -9.41
N ARG A 29 -9.14 -2.29 -10.20
CA ARG A 29 -9.89 -3.43 -9.66
C ARG A 29 -8.92 -4.57 -9.43
N LEU A 30 -9.25 -5.41 -8.46
CA LEU A 30 -8.65 -6.72 -8.36
C LEU A 30 -9.09 -7.52 -9.59
N GLU A 31 -8.17 -7.71 -10.52
CA GLU A 31 -8.37 -8.51 -11.72
C GLU A 31 -7.53 -9.79 -11.60
N PRO A 32 -8.00 -10.93 -12.14
CA PRO A 32 -7.26 -12.19 -12.08
C PRO A 32 -5.80 -12.04 -12.49
N ILE A 33 -4.91 -12.74 -11.80
CA ILE A 33 -3.48 -12.69 -12.11
C ILE A 33 -3.27 -13.43 -13.43
N HIS A 34 -2.99 -12.66 -14.47
CA HIS A 34 -2.45 -13.19 -15.71
C HIS A 34 -0.94 -13.01 -15.68
N GLU A 35 -0.20 -14.12 -15.76
CA GLU A 35 1.25 -14.07 -15.87
C GLU A 35 1.61 -13.44 -17.22
N LYS A 36 1.83 -12.12 -17.23
CA LYS A 36 2.18 -11.42 -18.46
C LYS A 36 3.63 -11.74 -18.81
N SER A 37 3.86 -12.27 -20.00
CA SER A 37 5.20 -12.55 -20.55
C SER A 37 6.14 -11.34 -20.58
N ARG A 38 5.61 -10.13 -20.40
CA ARG A 38 6.37 -8.87 -20.32
C ARG A 38 7.18 -8.69 -19.03
N PHE A 39 6.86 -9.41 -17.95
CA PHE A 39 7.54 -9.24 -16.65
C PHE A 39 8.82 -10.07 -16.59
N VAL A 40 9.95 -9.40 -16.32
CA VAL A 40 11.29 -10.00 -16.30
C VAL A 40 11.71 -10.51 -14.92
N ARG A 41 10.91 -10.20 -13.89
CA ARG A 41 11.09 -10.68 -12.51
C ARG A 41 9.84 -11.43 -12.05
N GLU A 42 10.04 -12.35 -11.11
CA GLU A 42 8.95 -13.06 -10.45
C GLU A 42 8.38 -12.21 -9.29
N GLY A 43 7.13 -12.49 -8.92
CA GLY A 43 6.46 -11.86 -7.79
C GLY A 43 5.36 -10.87 -8.18
N HIS A 44 4.52 -10.59 -7.19
CA HIS A 44 3.40 -9.67 -7.34
C HIS A 44 3.37 -8.68 -6.18
N VAL A 45 3.18 -7.41 -6.52
CA VAL A 45 3.15 -6.30 -5.58
C VAL A 45 1.75 -5.69 -5.53
N TYR A 46 1.18 -5.62 -4.33
CA TYR A 46 -0.05 -4.87 -4.09
C TYR A 46 0.25 -3.62 -3.28
N CYS A 47 -0.07 -2.46 -3.85
CA CYS A 47 0.09 -1.14 -3.24
C CYS A 47 -1.28 -0.64 -2.77
N ILE A 48 -1.47 -0.38 -1.47
CA ILE A 48 -2.72 0.20 -0.96
C ILE A 48 -2.53 1.69 -0.63
N LEU A 49 -3.41 2.51 -1.17
CA LEU A 49 -3.46 3.95 -0.94
C LEU A 49 -3.90 4.28 0.50
N GLY A 50 -3.49 5.45 1.00
CA GLY A 50 -4.01 6.01 2.26
C GLY A 50 -5.43 6.58 2.15
N TRP A 51 -5.92 7.18 3.24
CA TRP A 51 -7.31 7.65 3.40
C TRP A 51 -7.80 8.50 2.22
N LEU A 52 -8.90 8.03 1.59
CA LEU A 52 -9.61 8.66 0.46
C LEU A 52 -8.78 8.94 -0.80
N GLY A 53 -7.59 8.34 -0.97
CA GLY A 53 -6.75 8.56 -2.16
C GLY A 53 -6.12 9.97 -2.28
N ILE A 54 -6.64 10.97 -1.56
CA ILE A 54 -6.29 12.40 -1.64
C ILE A 54 -4.79 12.65 -1.41
N TRP A 55 -4.15 11.87 -0.55
CA TRP A 55 -2.74 12.07 -0.16
C TRP A 55 -1.75 11.12 -0.85
N SER A 56 -2.21 10.14 -1.63
CA SER A 56 -1.43 8.94 -1.96
C SER A 56 -1.15 8.69 -3.45
N ARG A 57 -1.12 9.73 -4.30
CA ARG A 57 -0.53 9.62 -5.66
C ARG A 57 0.86 8.97 -5.66
N GLY A 58 1.59 9.08 -4.55
CA GLY A 58 2.86 8.38 -4.34
C GLY A 58 2.77 6.87 -4.49
N MET A 59 1.68 6.23 -4.03
CA MET A 59 1.50 4.77 -4.15
C MET A 59 1.24 4.34 -5.61
N ASP A 60 0.48 5.13 -6.37
CA ASP A 60 0.30 4.89 -7.80
C ASP A 60 1.63 5.04 -8.56
N VAL A 61 2.44 6.03 -8.19
CA VAL A 61 3.77 6.24 -8.77
C VAL A 61 4.69 5.08 -8.39
N ILE A 62 4.69 4.62 -7.14
CA ILE A 62 5.45 3.45 -6.71
C ILE A 62 5.06 2.22 -7.54
N ALA A 63 3.77 1.91 -7.68
CA ALA A 63 3.31 0.78 -8.49
C ALA A 63 3.76 0.91 -9.96
N GLN A 64 3.62 2.09 -10.56
CA GLN A 64 4.09 2.35 -11.93
C GLN A 64 5.60 2.19 -12.07
N ARG A 65 6.39 2.67 -11.10
CA ARG A 65 7.85 2.55 -11.12
C ARG A 65 8.30 1.10 -10.94
N ILE A 66 7.63 0.32 -10.08
CA ILE A 66 7.92 -1.12 -9.95
C ILE A 66 7.69 -1.84 -11.29
N ASP A 67 6.56 -1.56 -11.95
CA ASP A 67 6.23 -2.14 -13.26
C ASP A 67 7.24 -1.73 -14.34
N ALA A 68 7.56 -0.44 -14.43
CA ALA A 68 8.40 0.12 -15.49
C ALA A 68 9.90 -0.09 -15.28
N GLU A 69 10.40 0.04 -14.05
CA GLU A 69 11.84 0.00 -13.74
C GLU A 69 12.32 -1.39 -13.33
N LEU A 70 11.49 -2.17 -12.62
CA LEU A 70 11.87 -3.52 -12.15
C LEU A 70 11.31 -4.62 -13.03
N GLY A 71 10.25 -4.35 -13.79
CA GLY A 71 9.54 -5.37 -14.58
C GLY A 71 8.90 -6.44 -13.70
N VAL A 72 8.34 -6.02 -12.55
CA VAL A 72 7.55 -6.83 -11.61
C VAL A 72 6.09 -6.42 -11.73
N GLN A 73 5.16 -7.36 -11.61
CA GLN A 73 3.74 -7.04 -11.63
C GLN A 73 3.34 -6.25 -10.37
N ALA A 74 2.91 -5.00 -10.53
CA ALA A 74 2.43 -4.16 -9.44
C ALA A 74 1.03 -3.63 -9.71
N THR A 75 0.18 -3.59 -8.67
CA THR A 75 -1.19 -3.08 -8.74
C THR A 75 -1.43 -2.11 -7.58
N SER A 76 -1.91 -0.90 -7.88
CA SER A 76 -2.34 0.06 -6.87
C SER A 76 -3.86 -0.02 -6.65
N LEU A 77 -4.25 -0.10 -5.39
CA LEU A 77 -5.63 -0.32 -4.94
C LEU A 77 -6.06 0.81 -4.01
N ALA A 78 -7.30 1.25 -4.13
CA ALA A 78 -7.89 2.16 -3.16
C ALA A 78 -7.95 1.48 -1.79
N ASN A 79 -7.99 2.29 -0.74
CA ASN A 79 -8.02 1.78 0.62
C ASN A 79 -9.24 0.85 0.84
N GLN A 80 -10.40 1.09 0.22
CA GLN A 80 -11.59 0.24 0.41
C GLN A 80 -11.47 -1.19 -0.16
N GLU A 81 -10.43 -1.49 -0.93
CA GLU A 81 -10.22 -2.83 -1.52
C GLU A 81 -9.42 -3.76 -0.60
N TRP A 82 -8.86 -3.27 0.51
CA TRP A 82 -8.03 -4.09 1.42
C TRP A 82 -8.80 -5.31 1.94
N GLN A 83 -10.10 -5.19 2.18
CA GLN A 83 -10.93 -6.27 2.69
C GLN A 83 -11.02 -7.44 1.70
N LYS A 84 -10.98 -7.16 0.39
CA LYS A 84 -11.08 -8.16 -0.67
C LYS A 84 -9.72 -8.72 -1.05
N LEU A 85 -8.64 -7.96 -0.85
CA LEU A 85 -7.29 -8.34 -1.28
C LEU A 85 -6.84 -9.69 -0.70
N ALA A 86 -7.06 -9.94 0.59
CA ALA A 86 -6.65 -11.21 1.20
C ALA A 86 -7.35 -12.42 0.54
N SER A 87 -8.67 -12.37 0.40
CA SER A 87 -9.46 -13.43 -0.26
C SER A 87 -9.05 -13.63 -1.72
N PHE A 88 -8.78 -12.53 -2.42
CA PHE A 88 -8.28 -12.56 -3.79
C PHE A 88 -6.92 -13.26 -3.87
N VAL A 89 -5.94 -12.80 -3.09
CA VAL A 89 -4.59 -13.39 -3.06
C VAL A 89 -4.63 -14.88 -2.72
N ARG A 90 -5.42 -15.30 -1.72
CA ARG A 90 -5.62 -16.71 -1.42
C ARG A 90 -6.11 -17.48 -2.64
N THR A 91 -7.18 -17.01 -3.28
CA THR A 91 -7.79 -17.68 -4.44
C THR A 91 -6.81 -17.82 -5.60
N GLU A 92 -6.00 -16.79 -5.86
CA GLU A 92 -4.97 -16.83 -6.90
C GLU A 92 -3.82 -17.78 -6.52
N HIS A 93 -3.43 -17.80 -5.25
CA HIS A 93 -2.39 -18.67 -4.71
C HIS A 93 -2.78 -20.16 -4.78
N GLU A 94 -3.98 -20.51 -4.31
CA GLU A 94 -4.53 -21.88 -4.36
C GLU A 94 -4.70 -22.38 -5.80
N ALA A 95 -5.03 -21.48 -6.73
CA ALA A 95 -5.15 -21.81 -8.14
C ALA A 95 -3.80 -21.92 -8.88
N GLY A 96 -2.67 -21.65 -8.21
CA GLY A 96 -1.34 -21.68 -8.82
C GLY A 96 -1.14 -20.64 -9.93
N ARG A 97 -1.92 -19.54 -9.95
CA ARG A 97 -1.84 -18.47 -10.96
C ARG A 97 -0.69 -17.48 -10.73
N TRP A 98 0.20 -17.84 -9.83
CA TRP A 98 1.17 -16.98 -9.18
C TRP A 98 2.54 -17.66 -9.20
N SER A 99 3.60 -16.90 -9.48
CA SER A 99 4.98 -17.34 -9.30
C SER A 99 5.80 -16.28 -8.55
N GLY A 100 6.65 -16.72 -7.63
CA GLY A 100 7.57 -15.85 -6.89
C GLY A 100 7.03 -15.24 -5.59
N PRO A 101 7.63 -14.12 -5.11
CA PRO A 101 7.38 -13.54 -3.79
C PRO A 101 6.16 -12.61 -3.69
N LEU A 102 5.48 -12.62 -2.53
CA LEU A 102 4.35 -11.76 -2.22
C LEU A 102 4.75 -10.51 -1.48
N ILE A 103 4.47 -9.37 -2.12
CA ILE A 103 4.87 -8.07 -1.63
C ILE A 103 3.64 -7.20 -1.40
N LEU A 104 3.52 -6.72 -0.17
CA LEU A 104 2.49 -5.80 0.27
C LEU A 104 3.11 -4.45 0.59
N VAL A 105 2.63 -3.38 -0.01
CA VAL A 105 3.11 -2.01 0.22
C VAL A 105 1.93 -1.14 0.59
N GLY A 106 2.07 -0.30 1.61
CA GLY A 106 1.01 0.62 2.00
C GLY A 106 1.54 1.91 2.60
N HIS A 107 0.74 2.97 2.49
CA HIS A 107 1.03 4.28 3.06
C HIS A 107 -0.05 4.69 4.07
N SER A 108 0.35 5.26 5.22
CA SER A 108 -0.59 5.77 6.23
C SER A 108 -1.58 4.66 6.65
N ILE A 109 -2.89 4.91 6.61
CA ILE A 109 -3.91 3.88 6.89
C ILE A 109 -3.83 2.68 5.94
N GLY A 110 -3.35 2.88 4.70
CA GLY A 110 -3.11 1.79 3.76
C GLY A 110 -1.97 0.88 4.22
N ALA A 111 -0.99 1.40 4.98
CA ALA A 111 0.04 0.58 5.61
C ALA A 111 -0.56 -0.31 6.70
N ASP A 112 -1.41 0.26 7.56
CA ASP A 112 -2.14 -0.49 8.58
C ASP A 112 -3.05 -1.56 7.96
N ASP A 113 -3.70 -1.22 6.84
CA ASP A 113 -4.56 -2.13 6.08
C ASP A 113 -3.74 -3.29 5.50
N GLN A 114 -2.53 -3.05 4.99
CA GLN A 114 -1.67 -4.15 4.55
C GLN A 114 -1.25 -5.10 5.68
N VAL A 115 -1.08 -4.59 6.91
CA VAL A 115 -0.89 -5.46 8.07
C VAL A 115 -2.15 -6.30 8.34
N ARG A 116 -3.36 -5.74 8.15
CA ARG A 116 -4.63 -6.48 8.28
C ARG A 116 -4.76 -7.55 7.19
N VAL A 117 -4.34 -7.25 5.95
CA VAL A 117 -4.27 -8.22 4.86
C VAL A 117 -3.31 -9.36 5.22
N ALA A 118 -2.08 -9.05 5.65
CA ALA A 118 -1.11 -10.04 6.07
C ALA A 118 -1.63 -10.93 7.20
N LYS A 119 -2.38 -10.36 8.16
CA LYS A 119 -3.02 -11.12 9.24
C LYS A 119 -4.08 -12.09 8.76
N ARG A 120 -4.90 -11.71 7.78
CA ARG A 120 -5.88 -12.59 7.17
C ARG A 120 -5.19 -13.73 6.41
N LEU A 121 -4.17 -13.41 5.63
CA LEU A 121 -3.33 -14.40 4.94
C LEU A 121 -2.66 -15.37 5.92
N ASN A 122 -2.25 -14.91 7.11
CA ASN A 122 -1.69 -15.76 8.16
C ASN A 122 -2.68 -16.82 8.66
N GLN A 123 -3.98 -16.49 8.73
CA GLN A 123 -5.03 -17.44 9.14
C GLN A 123 -5.22 -18.55 8.10
N GLU A 124 -4.78 -18.30 6.87
CA GLU A 124 -4.93 -19.18 5.71
C GLU A 124 -3.59 -19.80 5.29
N ASN A 125 -2.54 -19.64 6.10
CA ASN A 125 -1.17 -20.12 5.85
C ASN A 125 -0.53 -19.62 4.55
N VAL A 126 -0.96 -18.46 4.05
CA VAL A 126 -0.34 -17.83 2.87
C VAL A 126 0.84 -16.96 3.32
N PRO A 127 2.07 -17.22 2.83
CA PRO A 127 3.25 -16.44 3.20
C PRO A 127 3.22 -15.04 2.56
N VAL A 128 3.78 -14.05 3.27
CA VAL A 128 4.09 -12.73 2.73
C VAL A 128 5.60 -12.56 2.79
N ASP A 129 6.25 -12.46 1.63
CA ASP A 129 7.71 -12.39 1.57
C ASP A 129 8.24 -11.04 2.02
N LEU A 130 7.55 -9.96 1.64
CA LEU A 130 7.94 -8.60 1.98
C LEU A 130 6.72 -7.72 2.28
N LEU A 131 6.73 -7.10 3.46
CA LEU A 131 5.76 -6.09 3.86
C LEU A 131 6.46 -4.74 4.01
N ILE A 132 6.11 -3.76 3.18
CA ILE A 132 6.68 -2.42 3.23
C ILE A 132 5.63 -1.44 3.74
N LEU A 133 5.92 -0.82 4.87
CA LEU A 133 5.05 0.16 5.52
C LEU A 133 5.68 1.55 5.36
N ILE A 134 4.91 2.47 4.77
CA ILE A 134 5.32 3.87 4.63
C ILE A 134 4.49 4.71 5.60
N ASP A 135 5.13 5.20 6.65
CA ASP A 135 4.54 6.06 7.68
C ASP A 135 3.22 5.49 8.28
N PRO A 136 3.21 4.24 8.79
CA PRO A 136 2.01 3.61 9.32
C PRO A 136 1.52 4.32 10.58
N THR A 137 0.21 4.38 10.80
CA THR A 137 -0.39 5.22 11.84
C THR A 137 -0.56 4.47 13.15
N VAL A 138 -1.44 3.47 13.17
CA VAL A 138 -1.67 2.58 14.32
C VAL A 138 -1.80 1.13 13.82
N PRO A 139 -0.76 0.60 13.16
CA PRO A 139 -0.80 -0.75 12.60
C PRO A 139 -0.94 -1.79 13.71
N PRO A 140 -1.66 -2.88 13.46
CA PRO A 140 -1.55 -4.07 14.29
C PRO A 140 -0.10 -4.61 14.35
N VAL A 141 0.17 -5.52 15.28
CA VAL A 141 1.45 -6.25 15.32
C VAL A 141 1.64 -7.08 14.03
N ILE A 142 2.86 -7.13 13.49
CA ILE A 142 3.17 -7.84 12.24
C ILE A 142 3.05 -9.36 12.48
N PRO A 143 2.25 -10.09 11.68
CA PRO A 143 2.03 -11.53 11.85
C PRO A 143 3.23 -12.38 11.40
N PRO A 144 3.34 -13.63 11.89
CA PRO A 144 4.52 -14.48 11.68
C PRO A 144 4.62 -15.14 10.29
N ASN A 145 3.61 -14.97 9.41
CA ASN A 145 3.71 -15.33 7.99
C ASN A 145 4.45 -14.28 7.16
N VAL A 146 4.72 -13.10 7.72
CA VAL A 146 5.55 -12.08 7.07
C VAL A 146 7.01 -12.43 7.31
N ARG A 147 7.76 -12.70 6.25
CA ARG A 147 9.19 -13.04 6.35
C ARG A 147 10.04 -11.81 6.69
N HIS A 148 9.82 -10.72 5.95
CA HIS A 148 10.53 -9.46 6.12
C HIS A 148 9.54 -8.28 6.11
N CYS A 149 9.66 -7.40 7.11
CA CYS A 149 8.89 -6.17 7.22
C CYS A 149 9.83 -4.96 7.24
N VAL A 150 9.73 -4.09 6.24
CA VAL A 150 10.47 -2.82 6.17
C VAL A 150 9.52 -1.68 6.47
N ASN A 151 9.76 -0.98 7.58
CA ASN A 151 8.97 0.17 8.00
C ASN A 151 9.76 1.46 7.82
N ILE A 152 9.38 2.27 6.84
CA ILE A 152 9.98 3.57 6.52
C ILE A 152 9.04 4.65 7.05
N PHE A 153 9.46 5.37 8.08
CA PHE A 153 8.60 6.33 8.75
C PHE A 153 9.36 7.59 9.17
N LYS A 154 8.65 8.68 9.42
CA LYS A 154 9.23 9.90 9.99
C LYS A 154 8.43 10.31 11.21
N SER A 155 9.00 10.05 12.38
CA SER A 155 8.41 10.51 13.65
C SER A 155 8.49 12.04 13.83
N HIS A 156 7.50 12.68 14.47
CA HIS A 156 7.40 14.14 14.63
C HIS A 156 7.25 14.54 16.12
N PRO A 157 8.37 14.71 16.84
CA PRO A 157 8.30 14.97 18.28
C PRO A 157 7.70 16.37 18.48
N GLY A 158 6.47 16.45 19.01
CA GLY A 158 5.70 17.69 19.21
C GLY A 158 4.28 17.66 18.59
N LEU A 159 4.13 17.11 17.39
CA LEU A 159 2.82 16.86 16.74
C LEU A 159 2.35 15.40 16.91
N ASP A 160 3.23 14.53 17.42
CA ASP A 160 2.95 13.11 17.70
C ASP A 160 1.84 12.89 18.76
N THR A 161 1.29 13.95 19.36
CA THR A 161 0.10 13.91 20.23
C THR A 161 -1.19 13.63 19.45
N ILE A 162 -1.21 13.83 18.12
CA ILE A 162 -2.34 13.46 17.25
C ILE A 162 -2.06 12.05 16.69
N PRO A 163 -2.78 11.00 17.13
CA PRO A 163 -2.47 9.61 16.85
C PRO A 163 -2.80 9.15 15.40
N ALA A 164 -3.10 10.07 14.48
CA ALA A 164 -3.65 9.75 13.17
C ALA A 164 -2.74 10.09 11.96
N PHE A 165 -1.77 10.99 12.10
CA PHE A 165 -0.97 11.49 10.96
C PHE A 165 0.54 11.44 11.22
N ARG A 166 0.99 10.34 11.83
CA ARG A 166 2.39 10.11 12.16
C ARG A 166 2.76 8.67 11.90
N GLY A 167 3.96 8.45 11.40
CA GLY A 167 4.57 7.15 11.34
C GLY A 167 5.07 6.67 12.70
N ILE A 168 4.82 5.40 13.01
CA ILE A 168 5.32 4.74 14.23
C ILE A 168 6.22 3.54 13.92
N LYS A 169 7.03 3.17 14.92
CA LYS A 169 7.76 1.89 14.86
C LYS A 169 6.77 0.72 14.92
N VAL A 170 7.08 -0.33 14.20
CA VAL A 170 6.32 -1.60 14.23
C VAL A 170 7.15 -2.71 14.86
N ARG A 171 6.46 -3.78 15.28
CA ARG A 171 7.05 -4.95 15.91
C ARG A 171 6.44 -6.23 15.37
N ALA A 172 7.23 -7.29 15.28
CA ALA A 172 6.78 -8.63 14.98
C ALA A 172 6.05 -9.25 16.18
N ALA A 173 5.06 -10.09 15.89
CA ALA A 173 4.48 -10.99 16.88
C ALA A 173 5.48 -12.09 17.26
N ASP A 174 6.25 -12.56 16.28
CA ASP A 174 7.29 -13.57 16.44
C ASP A 174 8.58 -13.11 15.71
N PRO A 175 9.53 -12.49 16.44
CA PRO A 175 10.80 -12.03 15.86
C PRO A 175 11.70 -13.17 15.33
N ALA A 176 11.47 -14.43 15.71
CA ALA A 176 12.23 -15.55 15.16
C ALA A 176 11.79 -15.92 13.73
N ARG A 177 10.57 -15.52 13.34
CA ARG A 177 9.99 -15.79 12.02
C ARG A 177 9.91 -14.56 11.12
N THR A 178 9.90 -13.37 11.72
CA THR A 178 9.70 -12.10 11.01
C THR A 178 10.85 -11.14 11.32
N LEU A 179 11.65 -10.83 10.30
CA LEU A 179 12.61 -9.73 10.36
C LEU A 179 11.86 -8.40 10.26
N VAL A 180 12.13 -7.46 11.17
CA VAL A 180 11.53 -6.11 11.15
C VAL A 180 12.62 -5.05 11.16
N GLU A 181 12.64 -4.22 10.12
CA GLU A 181 13.53 -3.08 9.98
C GLU A 181 12.74 -1.78 10.12
N ASN A 182 13.12 -0.94 11.09
CA ASN A 182 12.45 0.32 11.37
C ASN A 182 13.37 1.50 11.00
N THR A 183 13.16 2.07 9.82
CA THR A 183 13.91 3.23 9.33
C THR A 183 13.18 4.52 9.64
N ASN A 184 13.71 5.28 10.61
CA ASN A 184 13.15 6.57 11.01
C ASN A 184 13.87 7.71 10.29
N LEU A 185 13.26 8.28 9.25
CA LEU A 185 13.85 9.35 8.42
C LEU A 185 14.19 10.65 9.17
N ARG A 186 13.70 10.82 10.41
CA ARG A 186 14.16 11.92 11.28
C ARG A 186 15.56 11.67 11.84
N ARG A 187 15.94 10.41 12.04
CA ARG A 187 17.17 10.00 12.74
C ARG A 187 18.17 9.28 11.83
N THR A 188 17.69 8.56 10.82
CA THR A 188 18.51 7.83 9.87
C THR A 188 19.13 8.82 8.88
N LYS A 189 20.45 8.73 8.67
CA LYS A 189 21.14 9.45 7.61
C LYS A 189 20.84 8.77 6.28
N VAL A 190 20.31 9.53 5.33
CA VAL A 190 19.99 9.08 3.96
C VAL A 190 20.51 10.13 2.97
N GLU A 191 20.66 9.76 1.70
CA GLU A 191 21.27 10.58 0.66
C GLU A 191 20.34 11.66 0.07
N PHE A 192 19.14 11.82 0.63
CA PHE A 192 18.14 12.79 0.17
C PHE A 192 17.61 13.65 1.32
N ASP A 193 17.11 14.84 0.99
CA ASP A 193 16.60 15.77 2.01
C ASP A 193 15.30 15.25 2.65
N THR A 194 15.36 14.93 3.95
CA THR A 194 14.20 14.49 4.73
C THR A 194 13.50 15.62 5.48
N ARG A 195 14.01 16.86 5.46
CA ARG A 195 13.47 17.99 6.24
C ARG A 195 12.07 18.38 5.76
N VAL A 196 11.85 18.31 4.44
CA VAL A 196 10.56 18.63 3.80
C VAL A 196 9.57 17.47 3.80
N ILE A 197 10.00 16.28 4.26
CA ILE A 197 9.16 15.09 4.30
C ILE A 197 8.23 15.14 5.52
N ASN A 198 6.97 14.82 5.27
CA ASN A 198 5.91 14.67 6.27
C ASN A 198 4.95 13.54 5.84
N HIS A 199 3.97 13.25 6.69
CA HIS A 199 2.99 12.18 6.49
C HIS A 199 2.24 12.27 5.15
N PHE A 200 2.06 13.46 4.56
CA PHE A 200 1.26 13.65 3.34
C PHE A 200 2.09 13.59 2.04
N ASN A 201 3.41 13.59 2.15
CA ASN A 201 4.30 13.59 0.99
C ASN A 201 5.41 12.53 1.03
N ILE A 202 5.56 11.79 2.13
CA ILE A 202 6.61 10.76 2.28
C ILE A 202 6.59 9.73 1.15
N ALA A 203 5.41 9.22 0.77
CA ALA A 203 5.27 8.29 -0.36
C ALA A 203 5.54 8.94 -1.75
N LYS A 204 5.59 10.28 -1.82
CA LYS A 204 5.93 11.04 -3.04
C LYS A 204 7.43 11.37 -3.12
N SER A 205 8.17 11.20 -2.04
CA SER A 205 9.61 11.44 -2.03
C SER A 205 10.32 10.41 -2.91
N LYS A 206 11.05 10.87 -3.93
CA LYS A 206 11.82 9.99 -4.82
C LYS A 206 12.77 9.10 -4.02
N GLY A 207 13.45 9.64 -3.01
CA GLY A 207 14.37 8.86 -2.17
C GLY A 207 13.67 7.73 -1.41
N VAL A 208 12.47 7.97 -0.88
CA VAL A 208 11.67 6.91 -0.23
C VAL A 208 11.20 5.88 -1.25
N GLN A 209 10.77 6.30 -2.43
CA GLN A 209 10.39 5.37 -3.51
C GLN A 209 11.58 4.53 -3.97
N ASP A 210 12.78 5.11 -4.07
CA ASP A 210 14.00 4.40 -4.44
C ASP A 210 14.35 3.33 -3.39
N MET A 211 14.17 3.64 -2.09
CA MET A 211 14.31 2.64 -1.02
C MET A 211 13.29 1.50 -1.19
N VAL A 212 12.02 1.81 -1.46
CA VAL A 212 10.97 0.80 -1.72
C VAL A 212 11.33 -0.09 -2.90
N LEU A 213 11.77 0.49 -4.02
CA LEU A 213 12.17 -0.26 -5.21
C LEU A 213 13.39 -1.15 -4.93
N ALA A 214 14.35 -0.69 -4.13
CA ALA A 214 15.52 -1.48 -3.76
C ALA A 214 15.16 -2.73 -2.96
N GLU A 215 14.25 -2.62 -1.99
CA GLU A 215 13.75 -3.78 -1.23
C GLU A 215 13.00 -4.78 -2.13
N ILE A 216 12.16 -4.27 -3.03
CA ILE A 216 11.41 -5.10 -3.98
C ILE A 216 12.35 -5.80 -4.97
N ALA A 217 13.38 -5.11 -5.47
CA ALA A 217 14.33 -5.69 -6.40
C ALA A 217 15.16 -6.83 -5.76
N GLN A 218 15.40 -6.77 -4.45
CA GLN A 218 16.04 -7.83 -3.67
C GLN A 218 15.10 -9.01 -3.45
N ALA A 219 13.82 -8.74 -3.12
CA ALA A 219 12.83 -9.79 -2.90
C ALA A 219 12.44 -10.53 -4.20
N CYS A 220 12.28 -9.81 -5.32
CA CYS A 220 11.82 -10.32 -6.61
C CYS A 220 12.99 -10.77 -7.51
N PRO A 221 13.31 -12.07 -7.61
CA PRO A 221 14.37 -12.56 -8.49
C PRO A 221 14.02 -12.34 -9.97
N ARG A 222 15.05 -12.25 -10.82
CA ARG A 222 14.85 -12.27 -12.28
C ARG A 222 14.42 -13.67 -12.72
N LYS A 223 13.44 -13.74 -13.63
CA LYS A 223 13.03 -15.00 -14.26
C LYS A 223 14.22 -15.62 -14.97
N LYS A 224 14.48 -16.91 -14.73
CA LYS A 224 15.48 -17.65 -15.50
C LYS A 224 14.96 -17.78 -16.94
N ARG A 225 15.80 -17.41 -17.90
CA ARG A 225 15.53 -17.63 -19.33
C ARG A 225 15.66 -19.10 -19.67
#